data_AF-A0A2D7YN64-F1
#
_entry.id   AF-A0A2D7YN64-F1
#
_cell.length_a   1.000
_cell.length_b   1.000
_cell.length_c   1.000
_cell.angle_alpha   90.00
_cell.angle_beta   90.00
_cell.angle_gamma   90.00
#
_symmetry.space_group_name_H-M   'P 1'
#
loop_
_entity.id
_entity.type
_entity.pdbx_description
1 polymer ?
#
loop_
_entity_poly.entity_id
_entity_poly.type
_entity_poly.pdbx_seq_one_letter_code
_entity_poly.pdbx_strand_id
1 'polypeptide(L)'
;MKPITLTPDEILKIHFALHREIDFEPNTELLTKICIDTHQKFADKTVDIDTIFTIAAEYGVKLAHFDWSPHTNRASETAFAVCMIYLNSYGLSLGCQNQALFELMREHWTTVEKFAVRLLCEYLEVIRERHDLTGTAAELIKLAEASIKPIQNQTQLFDIVDNIRSTFTIDASEMLHWVAND
;
A
#
# COMPACT_ATOMS: atom_id res chain seq x y z
N MET A 1 18.69 -9.10 -6.91
CA MET A 1 17.77 -9.44 -5.81
C MET A 1 16.38 -9.63 -6.39
N LYS A 2 15.58 -10.57 -5.85
CA LYS A 2 14.19 -10.78 -6.29
C LYS A 2 13.23 -9.90 -5.48
N PRO A 3 12.11 -9.46 -6.05
CA PRO A 3 11.10 -8.72 -5.30
C PRO A 3 10.52 -9.54 -4.15
N ILE A 4 10.29 -8.88 -3.01
CA ILE A 4 9.45 -9.37 -1.92
C ILE A 4 8.04 -9.60 -2.47
N THR A 5 7.36 -10.64 -2.00
CA THR A 5 5.97 -10.90 -2.36
C THR A 5 5.15 -11.10 -1.11
N LEU A 6 3.96 -10.50 -1.08
CA LEU A 6 3.00 -10.64 0.00
C LEU A 6 2.06 -11.81 -0.29
N THR A 7 1.73 -12.52 0.77
CA THR A 7 0.77 -13.61 0.80
C THR A 7 -0.63 -13.10 1.22
N PRO A 8 -1.70 -13.85 0.90
CA PRO A 8 -3.05 -13.52 1.37
C PRO A 8 -3.13 -13.40 2.89
N ASP A 9 -2.44 -14.28 3.62
CA ASP A 9 -2.41 -14.26 5.09
C ASP A 9 -1.77 -12.99 5.65
N GLU A 10 -0.72 -12.47 5.01
CA GLU A 10 -0.11 -11.20 5.42
C GLU A 10 -1.06 -10.02 5.19
N ILE A 11 -1.79 -10.02 4.06
CA ILE A 11 -2.81 -8.99 3.78
C ILE A 11 -3.94 -9.05 4.81
N LEU A 12 -4.43 -10.25 5.14
CA LEU A 12 -5.47 -10.44 6.15
C LEU A 12 -5.01 -10.04 7.55
N LYS A 13 -3.73 -10.30 7.91
CA LYS A 13 -3.15 -9.82 9.17
C LYS A 13 -3.10 -8.29 9.22
N ILE A 14 -2.76 -7.63 8.12
CA ILE A 14 -2.78 -6.16 8.02
C ILE A 14 -4.22 -5.65 8.19
N HIS A 15 -5.17 -6.25 7.48
CA HIS A 15 -6.60 -5.90 7.59
C HIS A 15 -7.10 -6.02 9.04
N PHE A 16 -6.85 -7.16 9.68
CA PHE A 16 -7.24 -7.40 11.06
C PHE A 16 -6.57 -6.41 12.03
N ALA A 17 -5.30 -6.10 11.83
CA ALA A 17 -4.59 -5.16 12.70
C ALA A 17 -5.12 -3.71 12.56
N LEU A 18 -5.62 -3.32 11.38
CA LEU A 18 -6.27 -2.03 11.17
C LEU A 18 -7.66 -1.97 11.79
N HIS A 19 -8.49 -2.97 11.51
CA HIS A 19 -9.94 -2.91 11.77
C HIS A 19 -10.36 -3.63 13.06
N ARG A 20 -9.46 -4.43 13.65
CA ARG A 20 -9.66 -5.23 14.88
C ARG A 20 -10.75 -6.29 14.81
N GLU A 21 -11.38 -6.44 13.66
CA GLU A 21 -12.40 -7.43 13.39
C GLU A 21 -12.37 -7.81 11.91
N ILE A 22 -12.81 -9.03 11.62
CA ILE A 22 -13.23 -9.47 10.30
C ILE A 22 -14.64 -10.00 10.52
N ASP A 23 -15.64 -9.16 10.31
CA ASP A 23 -17.06 -9.43 10.50
C ASP A 23 -17.72 -10.06 9.26
N PHE A 24 -16.91 -10.37 8.24
CA PHE A 24 -17.33 -10.97 6.98
C PHE A 24 -16.38 -12.12 6.59
N GLU A 25 -16.82 -13.02 5.71
CA GLU A 25 -15.91 -13.99 5.10
C GLU A 25 -15.18 -13.34 3.92
N PRO A 26 -13.85 -13.12 3.99
CA PRO A 26 -13.10 -12.54 2.87
C PRO A 26 -13.06 -13.50 1.69
N ASN A 27 -13.12 -12.96 0.47
CA ASN A 27 -12.93 -13.77 -0.73
C ASN A 27 -11.42 -14.09 -0.91
N THR A 28 -11.01 -15.18 -0.26
CA THR A 28 -9.62 -15.64 -0.24
C THR A 28 -9.13 -16.11 -1.62
N GLU A 29 -10.03 -16.52 -2.51
CA GLU A 29 -9.69 -16.86 -3.90
C GLU A 29 -9.20 -15.61 -4.65
N LEU A 30 -9.93 -14.49 -4.53
CA LEU A 30 -9.51 -13.22 -5.15
C LEU A 30 -8.21 -12.70 -4.55
N LEU A 31 -8.04 -12.75 -3.22
CA LEU A 31 -6.76 -12.37 -2.58
C LEU A 31 -5.59 -13.22 -3.08
N THR A 32 -5.79 -14.54 -3.16
CA THR A 32 -4.77 -15.48 -3.66
C THR A 32 -4.41 -15.16 -5.10
N LYS A 33 -5.41 -14.90 -5.95
CA LYS A 33 -5.19 -14.50 -7.34
C LYS A 33 -4.40 -13.20 -7.44
N ILE A 34 -4.74 -12.17 -6.66
CA ILE A 34 -3.99 -10.89 -6.65
C ILE A 34 -2.52 -11.14 -6.30
N CYS A 35 -2.24 -11.92 -5.24
CA CYS A 35 -0.88 -12.25 -4.83
C CYS A 35 -0.11 -13.03 -5.91
N ILE A 36 -0.72 -14.06 -6.50
CA ILE A 36 -0.09 -14.88 -7.54
C ILE A 36 0.16 -14.07 -8.81
N ASP A 37 -0.84 -13.34 -9.31
CA ASP A 37 -0.73 -12.56 -10.54
C ASP A 37 0.36 -11.50 -10.42
N THR A 38 0.43 -10.83 -9.25
CA THR A 38 1.50 -9.88 -8.96
C THR A 38 2.85 -10.60 -8.86
N HIS A 39 2.97 -11.70 -8.12
CA HIS A 39 4.23 -12.46 -8.03
C HIS A 39 4.74 -12.88 -9.42
N GLN A 40 3.88 -13.48 -10.25
CA GLN A 40 4.23 -13.96 -11.58
C GLN A 40 4.65 -12.83 -12.51
N LYS A 41 3.97 -11.67 -12.46
CA LYS A 41 4.30 -10.50 -13.28
C LYS A 41 5.73 -9.99 -13.04
N PHE A 42 6.27 -10.17 -11.83
CA PHE A 42 7.59 -9.64 -11.44
C PHE A 42 8.64 -10.71 -11.08
N ALA A 43 8.35 -12.00 -11.30
CA ALA A 43 9.20 -13.12 -10.85
C ALA A 43 10.66 -13.05 -11.39
N ASP A 44 10.82 -12.57 -12.62
CA ASP A 44 12.10 -12.45 -13.32
C ASP A 44 12.65 -11.02 -13.35
N LYS A 45 12.01 -10.09 -12.63
CA LYS A 45 12.42 -8.67 -12.60
C LYS A 45 13.51 -8.43 -11.55
N THR A 46 14.40 -7.50 -11.88
CA THR A 46 15.35 -6.94 -10.92
C THR A 46 14.62 -6.01 -9.97
N VAL A 47 15.05 -6.00 -8.71
CA VAL A 47 14.61 -4.97 -7.77
C VAL A 47 15.35 -3.68 -8.08
N ASP A 48 14.63 -2.75 -8.70
CA ASP A 48 14.96 -1.34 -8.89
C ASP A 48 13.79 -0.48 -8.39
N ILE A 49 13.98 0.84 -8.36
CA ILE A 49 12.99 1.77 -7.81
C ILE A 49 11.66 1.66 -8.57
N ASP A 50 11.69 1.63 -9.90
CA ASP A 50 10.50 1.55 -10.74
C ASP A 50 9.72 0.25 -10.45
N THR A 51 10.42 -0.88 -10.35
CA THR A 51 9.82 -2.18 -10.01
C THR A 51 9.20 -2.16 -8.62
N ILE A 52 9.87 -1.57 -7.62
CA ILE A 52 9.33 -1.47 -6.25
C ILE A 52 8.03 -0.66 -6.23
N PHE A 53 8.02 0.54 -6.83
CA PHE A 53 6.84 1.39 -6.86
C PHE A 53 5.70 0.79 -7.68
N THR A 54 6.03 0.07 -8.76
CA THR A 54 5.03 -0.63 -9.57
C THR A 54 4.38 -1.77 -8.78
N ILE A 55 5.15 -2.57 -8.04
CA ILE A 55 4.58 -3.67 -7.23
C ILE A 55 3.74 -3.11 -6.08
N ALA A 56 4.18 -2.03 -5.44
CA ALA A 56 3.38 -1.35 -4.42
C ALA A 56 2.02 -0.91 -4.98
N ALA A 57 2.03 -0.32 -6.18
CA ALA A 57 0.83 0.11 -6.87
C ALA A 57 -0.06 -1.06 -7.33
N GLU A 58 0.51 -2.20 -7.72
CA GLU A 58 -0.24 -3.42 -8.05
C GLU A 58 -1.07 -3.88 -6.86
N TYR A 59 -0.46 -3.97 -5.69
CA TYR A 59 -1.19 -4.33 -4.48
C TYR A 59 -2.23 -3.26 -4.13
N GLY A 60 -1.86 -1.98 -4.13
CA GLY A 60 -2.76 -0.87 -3.79
C GLY A 60 -4.01 -0.82 -4.69
N VAL A 61 -3.82 -0.75 -6.00
CA VAL A 61 -4.95 -0.62 -6.94
C VAL A 61 -5.81 -1.87 -6.97
N LYS A 62 -5.22 -3.07 -7.06
CA LYS A 62 -6.01 -4.32 -7.14
C LYS A 62 -6.78 -4.59 -5.85
N LEU A 63 -6.17 -4.37 -4.68
CA LEU A 63 -6.87 -4.58 -3.40
C LEU A 63 -7.94 -3.52 -3.16
N ALA A 64 -7.78 -2.30 -3.67
CA ALA A 64 -8.80 -1.26 -3.53
C ALA A 64 -10.01 -1.50 -4.45
N HIS A 65 -9.81 -2.11 -5.62
CA HIS A 65 -10.84 -2.19 -6.66
C HIS A 65 -11.48 -3.57 -6.82
N PHE A 66 -10.87 -4.63 -6.29
CA PHE A 66 -11.43 -5.98 -6.38
C PHE A 66 -12.29 -6.27 -5.15
N ASP A 67 -13.41 -6.98 -5.36
CA ASP A 67 -14.41 -7.29 -4.33
C ASP A 67 -13.98 -8.43 -3.40
N TRP A 68 -12.77 -8.34 -2.84
CA TRP A 68 -12.28 -9.32 -1.87
C TRP A 68 -12.87 -9.15 -0.47
N SER A 69 -13.40 -7.95 -0.18
CA SER A 69 -14.15 -7.60 1.02
C SER A 69 -15.43 -6.86 0.62
N PRO A 70 -16.56 -7.11 1.30
CA PRO A 70 -17.80 -6.36 1.08
C PRO A 70 -17.72 -4.91 1.58
N HIS A 71 -16.75 -4.58 2.44
CA HIS A 71 -16.52 -3.24 2.96
C HIS A 71 -15.47 -2.51 2.12
N THR A 72 -15.91 -1.86 1.04
CA THR A 72 -15.02 -1.21 0.06
C THR A 72 -14.11 -0.14 0.67
N ASN A 73 -14.57 0.59 1.69
CA ASN A 73 -13.77 1.55 2.43
C ASN A 73 -12.65 0.86 3.22
N ARG A 74 -12.97 -0.16 4.02
CA ARG A 74 -11.98 -0.96 4.78
C ARG A 74 -11.01 -1.68 3.84
N ALA A 75 -11.47 -2.14 2.68
CA ALA A 75 -10.64 -2.74 1.64
C ALA A 75 -9.63 -1.71 1.09
N SER A 76 -10.07 -0.49 0.82
CA SER A 76 -9.23 0.61 0.36
C SER A 76 -8.19 1.02 1.42
N GLU A 77 -8.57 1.12 2.70
CA GLU A 77 -7.64 1.42 3.79
C GLU A 77 -6.56 0.32 3.91
N THR A 78 -6.98 -0.94 3.81
CA THR A 78 -6.07 -2.10 3.78
C THR A 78 -5.13 -2.03 2.58
N ALA A 79 -5.65 -1.71 1.39
CA ALA A 79 -4.86 -1.61 0.18
C ALA A 79 -3.78 -0.53 0.27
N PHE A 80 -4.13 0.63 0.82
CA PHE A 80 -3.17 1.72 1.03
C PHE A 80 -2.11 1.34 2.06
N ALA A 81 -2.52 0.71 3.16
CA ALA A 81 -1.62 0.19 4.17
C ALA A 81 -0.62 -0.81 3.59
N VAL A 82 -1.11 -1.78 2.81
CA VAL A 82 -0.29 -2.76 2.10
C VAL A 82 0.71 -2.07 1.18
N CYS A 83 0.29 -1.06 0.42
CA CYS A 83 1.18 -0.27 -0.44
C CYS A 83 2.30 0.39 0.38
N MET A 84 1.98 1.06 1.49
CA MET A 84 2.97 1.72 2.35
C MET A 84 3.92 0.72 3.01
N ILE A 85 3.39 -0.40 3.52
CA ILE A 85 4.18 -1.47 4.15
C ILE A 85 5.15 -2.08 3.13
N TYR A 86 4.70 -2.31 1.90
CA TYR A 86 5.55 -2.81 0.83
C TYR A 86 6.72 -1.85 0.52
N LEU A 87 6.47 -0.55 0.38
CA LEU A 87 7.54 0.43 0.16
C LEU A 87 8.51 0.52 1.34
N ASN A 88 7.99 0.52 2.57
CA ASN A 88 8.80 0.50 3.79
C ASN A 88 9.67 -0.76 3.89
N SER A 89 9.25 -1.91 3.34
CA SER A 89 10.07 -3.12 3.30
C SER A 89 11.37 -2.95 2.50
N TYR A 90 11.51 -1.89 1.69
CA TYR A 90 12.73 -1.51 0.98
C TYR A 90 13.43 -0.26 1.57
N GLY A 91 12.92 0.26 2.69
CA GLY A 91 13.40 1.51 3.31
C GLY A 91 12.83 2.77 2.65
N LEU A 92 11.84 2.66 1.76
CA LEU A 92 11.26 3.78 1.01
C LEU A 92 10.00 4.29 1.72
N SER A 93 10.18 4.95 2.87
CA SER A 93 9.07 5.32 3.74
C SER A 93 8.27 6.53 3.23
N LEU A 94 7.04 6.27 2.77
CA LEU A 94 5.98 7.27 2.59
C LEU A 94 5.10 7.34 3.84
N GLY A 95 4.74 8.57 4.23
CA GLY A 95 3.77 8.79 5.29
C GLY A 95 2.38 8.30 4.88
N CYS A 96 1.63 7.74 5.83
CA CYS A 96 0.30 7.17 5.60
C CYS A 96 -0.83 8.21 5.62
N GLN A 97 -0.49 9.46 5.94
CA GLN A 97 -1.40 10.61 6.05
C GLN A 97 -1.70 11.30 4.71
N ASN A 98 -1.19 10.79 3.58
CA ASN A 98 -1.41 11.44 2.29
C ASN A 98 -2.80 11.10 1.73
N GLN A 99 -3.78 11.92 2.10
CA GLN A 99 -5.17 11.77 1.69
C GLN A 99 -5.34 11.80 0.17
N ALA A 100 -4.60 12.64 -0.55
CA ALA A 100 -4.70 12.74 -2.00
C ALA A 100 -4.23 11.46 -2.70
N LEU A 101 -3.17 10.81 -2.20
CA LEU A 101 -2.74 9.50 -2.68
C LEU A 101 -3.78 8.42 -2.38
N PHE A 102 -4.35 8.42 -1.18
CA PHE A 102 -5.38 7.47 -0.78
C PHE A 102 -6.62 7.59 -1.68
N GLU A 103 -7.11 8.80 -1.91
CA GLU A 103 -8.25 9.08 -2.78
C GLU A 103 -7.98 8.67 -4.22
N LEU A 104 -6.81 9.06 -4.77
CA LEU A 104 -6.41 8.67 -6.12
C LEU A 104 -6.40 7.14 -6.29
N MET A 105 -5.87 6.40 -5.33
CA MET A 105 -5.84 4.94 -5.39
C MET A 105 -7.25 4.35 -5.48
N ARG A 106 -8.21 4.88 -4.70
CA ARG A 106 -9.59 4.38 -4.62
C ARG A 106 -10.43 4.71 -5.85
N GLU A 107 -10.05 5.72 -6.63
CA GLU A 107 -10.78 6.08 -7.84
C GLU A 107 -10.80 4.93 -8.86
N HIS A 108 -12.00 4.55 -9.31
CA HIS A 108 -12.22 3.39 -10.19
C HIS A 108 -11.46 3.45 -11.53
N TRP A 109 -11.00 4.63 -11.96
CA TRP A 109 -10.29 4.83 -13.21
C TRP A 109 -8.77 4.81 -13.03
N THR A 110 -8.27 4.73 -11.79
CA THR A 110 -6.85 4.71 -11.50
C THR A 110 -6.22 3.39 -11.92
N THR A 111 -5.23 3.45 -12.81
CA THR A 111 -4.44 2.29 -13.20
C THR A 111 -3.20 2.15 -12.32
N VAL A 112 -2.62 0.95 -12.33
CA VAL A 112 -1.35 0.65 -11.64
C VAL A 112 -0.25 1.63 -12.05
N GLU A 113 -0.09 1.89 -13.35
CA GLU A 113 0.97 2.77 -13.86
C GLU A 113 0.77 4.22 -13.38
N LYS A 114 -0.47 4.71 -13.42
CA LYS A 114 -0.81 6.06 -12.95
C LYS A 114 -0.52 6.21 -11.46
N PHE A 115 -0.88 5.21 -10.67
CA PHE A 115 -0.65 5.23 -9.24
C PHE A 115 0.84 5.08 -8.88
N ALA A 116 1.57 4.19 -9.56
CA ALA A 116 3.01 3.98 -9.37
C ALA A 116 3.81 5.27 -9.58
N VAL A 117 3.53 5.98 -10.69
CA VAL A 117 4.17 7.27 -10.96
C VAL A 117 3.87 8.27 -9.86
N ARG A 118 2.61 8.36 -9.41
CA ARG A 118 2.24 9.32 -8.38
C ARG A 118 2.86 8.98 -7.02
N LEU A 119 2.96 7.71 -6.64
CA LEU A 119 3.67 7.27 -5.44
C LEU A 119 5.15 7.66 -5.49
N LEU A 120 5.82 7.43 -6.63
CA LEU A 120 7.22 7.81 -6.78
C LEU A 120 7.40 9.33 -6.67
N CYS A 121 6.58 10.12 -7.37
CA CYS A 121 6.63 11.58 -7.26
C CYS A 121 6.49 12.05 -5.82
N GLU A 122 5.51 11.51 -5.07
CA GLU A 122 5.32 11.88 -3.67
C GLU A 122 6.54 11.51 -2.82
N TYR A 123 7.13 10.33 -3.04
CA TYR A 123 8.31 9.92 -2.30
C TYR A 123 9.50 10.82 -2.56
N LEU A 124 9.69 11.24 -3.82
CA LEU A 124 10.76 12.16 -4.20
C LEU A 124 10.59 13.53 -3.53
N GLU A 125 9.36 14.03 -3.37
CA GLU A 125 9.10 15.26 -2.60
C GLU A 125 9.42 15.07 -1.10
N VAL A 126 8.99 13.95 -0.51
CA VAL A 126 9.26 13.64 0.91
C VAL A 126 10.77 13.60 1.20
N ILE A 127 11.57 12.94 0.37
CA ILE A 127 13.03 12.90 0.59
C ILE A 127 13.68 14.27 0.30
N ARG A 128 13.13 15.04 -0.64
CA ARG A 128 13.61 16.39 -0.93
C ARG A 128 13.47 17.28 0.30
N GLU A 129 12.29 17.30 0.89
CA GLU A 129 11.98 18.09 2.09
C GLU A 129 12.77 17.61 3.31
N ARG A 130 12.83 16.29 3.55
CA ARG A 130 13.50 15.72 4.74
C ARG A 130 15.01 15.96 4.75
N HIS A 131 15.64 16.00 3.59
CA HIS A 131 17.10 16.08 3.46
C HIS A 131 17.58 17.44 2.93
N ASP A 132 16.67 18.42 2.78
CA ASP A 132 16.95 19.75 2.23
C ASP A 132 17.74 19.68 0.90
N LEU A 133 17.31 18.75 0.03
CA LEU A 133 18.03 18.47 -1.22
C LEU A 133 17.57 19.43 -2.32
N THR A 134 18.54 20.06 -2.99
CA THR A 134 18.30 20.80 -4.22
C THR A 134 18.85 19.99 -5.39
N GLY A 135 17.97 19.30 -6.13
CA GLY A 135 18.38 18.42 -7.22
C GLY A 135 17.23 18.09 -8.18
N THR A 136 17.59 17.65 -9.37
CA THR A 136 16.66 17.15 -10.37
C THR A 136 16.01 15.83 -9.93
N ALA A 137 14.86 15.48 -10.50
CA ALA A 137 14.21 14.20 -10.22
C ALA A 137 15.14 13.00 -10.49
N ALA A 138 15.95 13.06 -11.55
CA ALA A 138 16.91 12.00 -11.89
C ALA A 138 18.00 11.79 -10.82
N GLU A 139 18.45 12.86 -10.17
CA GLU A 139 19.43 12.77 -9.09
C GLU A 139 18.80 12.19 -7.81
N LEU A 140 17.58 12.60 -7.50
CA LEU A 140 16.82 12.08 -6.36
C LEU A 140 16.50 10.58 -6.53
N ILE A 141 16.15 10.16 -7.75
CA ILE A 141 15.95 8.73 -8.08
C ILE A 141 17.23 7.94 -7.83
N LYS A 142 18.40 8.40 -8.30
CA LYS A 142 19.68 7.71 -8.05
C LYS A 142 20.02 7.61 -6.57
N LEU A 143 19.74 8.66 -5.79
CA LEU A 143 19.93 8.65 -4.34
C LEU A 143 18.98 7.67 -3.66
N ALA A 144 17.71 7.66 -4.05
CA ALA A 144 16.72 6.71 -3.57
C ALA A 144 17.12 5.27 -3.89
N GLU A 145 17.54 4.99 -5.12
CA GLU A 145 18.05 3.67 -5.55
C GLU A 145 19.24 3.21 -4.70
N ALA A 146 20.21 4.10 -4.46
CA ALA A 146 21.36 3.81 -3.61
C ALA A 146 20.99 3.56 -2.14
N SER A 147 19.82 4.03 -1.70
CA SER A 147 19.32 3.85 -0.34
C SER A 147 18.51 2.56 -0.13
N ILE A 148 18.11 1.87 -1.21
CA ILE A 148 17.31 0.65 -1.14
C ILE A 148 18.04 -0.41 -0.30
N LYS A 149 17.47 -0.72 0.86
CA LYS A 149 17.95 -1.73 1.79
C LYS A 149 16.76 -2.54 2.27
N PRO A 150 16.50 -3.71 1.67
CA PRO A 150 15.39 -4.56 2.07
C PRO A 150 15.48 -4.94 3.54
N ILE A 151 14.36 -4.78 4.24
CA ILE A 151 14.19 -5.27 5.59
C ILE A 151 14.11 -6.79 5.52
N GLN A 152 15.12 -7.45 6.08
CA GLN A 152 15.22 -8.92 6.08
C GLN A 152 14.32 -9.57 7.15
N ASN A 153 13.83 -8.81 8.14
CA ASN A 153 12.99 -9.31 9.23
C ASN A 153 11.57 -8.72 9.18
N GLN A 154 10.59 -9.56 8.85
CA GLN A 154 9.17 -9.17 8.70
C GLN A 154 8.52 -8.61 9.98
N THR A 155 9.09 -8.86 11.17
CA THR A 155 8.52 -8.41 12.45
C THR A 155 8.43 -6.88 12.56
N GLN A 156 9.26 -6.13 11.83
CA GLN A 156 9.25 -4.66 11.79
C GLN A 156 8.12 -4.07 10.90
N LEU A 157 7.43 -4.89 10.12
CA LEU A 157 6.35 -4.43 9.23
C LEU A 157 5.07 -4.06 10.01
N PHE A 158 4.87 -4.62 11.20
CA PHE A 158 3.65 -4.42 12.00
C PHE A 158 3.66 -3.13 12.83
N ASP A 159 4.83 -2.59 13.20
CA ASP A 159 4.94 -1.28 13.86
C ASP A 159 4.39 -0.14 12.98
N ILE A 160 4.41 -0.33 11.66
CA ILE A 160 3.84 0.60 10.68
C ILE A 160 2.31 0.56 10.70
N VAL A 161 1.70 -0.58 11.01
CA VAL A 161 0.23 -0.73 11.02
C VAL A 161 -0.40 0.11 12.14
N ASP A 162 0.24 0.19 13.31
CA ASP A 162 -0.23 1.04 14.41
C ASP A 162 -0.15 2.54 14.06
N ASN A 163 0.89 2.97 13.33
CA ASN A 163 1.00 4.34 12.81
C ASN A 163 -0.08 4.62 11.75
N ILE A 164 -0.32 3.66 10.85
CA ILE A 164 -1.37 3.75 9.82
C ILE A 164 -2.76 3.92 10.47
N ARG A 165 -3.07 3.14 11.51
CA ARG A 165 -4.36 3.23 12.23
C ARG A 165 -4.60 4.61 12.82
N SER A 166 -3.57 5.32 13.25
CA SER A 166 -3.71 6.67 13.82
C SER A 166 -3.99 7.76 12.78
N THR A 167 -3.70 7.49 11.50
CA THR A 167 -3.84 8.45 10.40
C THR A 167 -5.11 8.24 9.57
N PHE A 168 -5.67 7.04 9.56
CA PHE A 168 -6.98 6.80 8.99
C PHE A 168 -8.04 7.18 10.03
N THR A 169 -8.65 8.35 9.82
CA THR A 169 -9.86 8.73 10.56
C THR A 169 -10.96 7.80 10.06
N ILE A 170 -11.18 6.69 10.75
CA ILE A 170 -12.31 5.79 10.50
C ILE A 170 -13.55 6.66 10.68
N ASP A 171 -14.16 7.05 9.56
CA ASP A 171 -15.43 7.74 9.57
C ASP A 171 -16.44 6.71 10.09
N ALA A 172 -16.76 6.77 11.38
CA ALA A 172 -17.73 5.91 12.04
C ALA A 172 -19.18 6.12 11.51
N SER A 173 -19.34 6.77 10.36
CA SER A 173 -20.63 7.15 9.78
C SER A 173 -21.39 5.97 9.18
N GLU A 174 -20.76 4.82 8.94
CA GLU A 174 -21.50 3.60 8.53
C GLU A 174 -22.27 2.94 9.69
N MET A 175 -21.96 3.25 10.96
CA MET A 175 -22.73 2.73 12.11
C MET A 175 -24.03 3.51 12.40
N LEU A 176 -24.26 4.67 11.77
CA LEU A 176 -25.40 5.53 12.09
C LEU A 176 -26.65 5.31 11.22
N HIS A 177 -26.59 4.42 10.22
CA HIS A 177 -27.75 4.15 9.35
C HIS A 177 -28.60 2.91 9.72
N TRP A 178 -28.26 2.19 10.80
CA TRP A 178 -29.02 1.01 11.24
C TRP A 178 -29.80 1.19 12.57
N VAL A 179 -29.85 2.40 13.14
CA VAL A 179 -30.64 2.68 14.36
C VAL A 179 -31.78 3.69 14.12
N ALA A 180 -32.19 3.90 12.86
CA ALA A 180 -33.33 4.74 12.54
C ALA A 180 -34.26 4.03 11.56
N ASN A 181 -34.92 2.98 12.06
CA ASN A 181 -36.24 2.51 11.61
C ASN A 181 -36.74 1.50 12.66
N ASP A 182 -37.14 2.05 13.81
CA ASP A 182 -38.25 1.49 14.59
C ASP A 182 -39.57 1.82 13.88
#